data_AF-A0A5K7S3J8-F1
#
_entry.id   AF-A0A5K7S3J8-F1
#
_cell.length_a   1.000
_cell.length_b   1.000
_cell.length_c   1.000
_cell.angle_alpha   90.00
_cell.angle_beta   90.00
_cell.angle_gamma   90.00
#
_symmetry.space_group_name_H-M   'P 1'
#
loop_
_entity.id
_entity.type
_entity.pdbx_description
1 polymer ?
#
loop_
_entity_poly.entity_id
_entity_poly.type
_entity_poly.pdbx_seq_one_letter_code
_entity_poly.pdbx_strand_id
1 'polypeptide(L)'
;MDYLVLGSNGFAQMGDSAFYKKLKIEMRVLLDYFHSSFPIPQKFKTIAYYSVKTFQHDFGDYQEIVLWYDSDYIDSLEESEIESDNEFFDLFWTWFRVIESVDLESDQLTNQIKETYFKSVDASKGEHLSVSIAS
;
A
#
# COMPACT_ATOMS: atom_id res chain seq x y z
N MET A 1 -9.81 6.34 -14.82
CA MET A 1 -9.12 6.08 -13.54
C MET A 1 -9.23 4.61 -13.23
N ASP A 2 -8.11 3.92 -13.30
CA ASP A 2 -7.98 2.50 -12.99
C ASP A 2 -6.89 2.31 -11.92
N TYR A 3 -6.62 1.06 -11.53
CA TYR A 3 -5.62 0.74 -10.54
C TYR A 3 -4.73 -0.44 -10.94
N LEU A 4 -3.49 -0.39 -10.45
CA LEU A 4 -2.53 -1.48 -10.53
C LEU A 4 -2.28 -2.01 -9.12
N VAL A 5 -2.33 -3.32 -8.96
CA VAL A 5 -2.10 -3.98 -7.66
C VAL A 5 -0.60 -4.04 -7.39
N LEU A 6 -0.18 -3.50 -6.25
CA LEU A 6 1.19 -3.60 -5.76
C LEU A 6 1.33 -4.74 -4.73
N GLY A 7 0.25 -5.04 -4.01
CA GLY A 7 0.13 -6.23 -3.17
C GLY A 7 0.05 -5.96 -1.67
N SER A 8 0.33 -7.00 -0.89
CA SER A 8 0.31 -7.02 0.57
C SER A 8 1.52 -7.80 1.11
N ASN A 9 1.69 -7.87 2.42
CA ASN A 9 2.80 -8.60 3.06
C ASN A 9 2.35 -9.96 3.60
N GLY A 10 1.08 -10.11 3.98
CA GLY A 10 0.55 -11.38 4.49
C GLY A 10 0.76 -11.62 5.99
N PHE A 11 1.20 -10.60 6.75
CA PHE A 11 1.24 -10.66 8.21
C PHE A 11 -0.17 -10.77 8.82
N ALA A 12 -1.16 -10.12 8.22
CA ALA A 12 -2.57 -10.23 8.56
C ALA A 12 -3.21 -11.42 7.84
N GLN A 13 -3.28 -12.56 8.53
CA GLN A 13 -3.89 -13.78 7.97
C GLN A 13 -5.37 -13.91 8.35
N MET A 14 -6.22 -14.22 7.36
CA MET A 14 -7.63 -14.51 7.59
C MET A 14 -7.79 -15.68 8.58
N GLY A 15 -8.74 -15.55 9.49
CA GLY A 15 -8.94 -16.51 10.59
C GLY A 15 -8.18 -16.19 11.88
N ASP A 16 -7.22 -15.25 11.85
CA ASP A 16 -6.62 -14.71 13.07
C ASP A 16 -7.63 -13.80 13.81
N SER A 17 -7.78 -13.98 15.13
CA SER A 17 -8.68 -13.17 15.94
C SER A 17 -8.31 -11.69 15.95
N ALA A 18 -7.05 -11.36 15.69
CA ALA A 18 -6.53 -10.00 15.57
C ALA A 18 -6.43 -9.52 14.11
N PHE A 19 -7.00 -10.25 13.13
CA PHE A 19 -6.88 -10.00 11.69
C PHE A 19 -7.03 -8.52 11.32
N TYR A 20 -8.17 -7.88 11.66
CA TYR A 20 -8.42 -6.49 11.28
C TYR A 20 -7.43 -5.49 11.90
N LYS A 21 -6.94 -5.75 13.12
CA LYS A 21 -5.94 -4.90 13.77
C LYS A 21 -4.58 -5.05 13.09
N LYS A 22 -4.21 -6.28 12.73
CA LYS A 22 -2.99 -6.57 11.96
C LYS A 22 -3.07 -5.95 10.57
N LEU A 23 -4.18 -6.14 9.86
CA LEU A 23 -4.40 -5.63 8.50
C LEU A 23 -4.27 -4.10 8.46
N LYS A 24 -4.90 -3.40 9.40
CA LYS A 24 -4.79 -1.93 9.48
C LYS A 24 -3.34 -1.45 9.68
N ILE A 25 -2.56 -2.18 10.48
CA ILE A 25 -1.15 -1.83 10.74
C ILE A 25 -0.28 -2.17 9.55
N GLU A 26 -0.46 -3.35 8.96
CA GLU A 26 0.22 -3.78 7.74
C GLU A 26 0.02 -2.77 6.62
N MET A 27 -1.23 -2.44 6.28
CA MET A 27 -1.55 -1.48 5.23
C MET A 27 -0.95 -0.09 5.48
N ARG A 28 -0.94 0.36 6.74
CA ARG A 28 -0.30 1.64 7.09
C ARG A 28 1.20 1.60 6.85
N VAL A 29 1.88 0.57 7.33
CA VAL A 29 3.34 0.44 7.19
C VAL A 29 3.74 0.34 5.73
N LEU A 30 3.01 -0.46 4.93
CA LEU A 30 3.27 -0.59 3.50
C LEU A 30 3.01 0.72 2.74
N LEU A 31 1.92 1.43 3.03
CA LEU A 31 1.64 2.72 2.40
C LEU A 31 2.71 3.77 2.73
N ASP A 32 3.13 3.84 3.99
CA ASP A 32 4.23 4.73 4.43
C ASP A 32 5.56 4.36 3.74
N TYR A 33 5.81 3.05 3.56
CA TYR A 33 6.97 2.55 2.83
C TYR A 33 6.97 2.98 1.36
N PHE A 34 5.85 2.82 0.63
CA PHE A 34 5.77 3.29 -0.76
C PHE A 34 5.95 4.80 -0.87
N HIS A 35 5.33 5.59 0.01
CA HIS A 35 5.51 7.05 0.02
C HIS A 35 6.95 7.49 0.27
N SER A 36 7.70 6.77 1.11
CA SER A 36 9.07 7.14 1.49
C SER A 36 10.15 6.58 0.57
N SER A 37 10.03 5.31 0.18
CA SER A 37 11.02 4.61 -0.63
C SER A 37 10.79 4.76 -2.14
N PHE A 38 9.53 4.92 -2.56
CA PHE A 38 9.15 5.00 -3.98
C PHE A 38 8.21 6.18 -4.24
N PRO A 39 8.64 7.42 -3.93
CA PRO A 39 7.78 8.58 -4.11
C PRO A 39 7.37 8.73 -5.57
N ILE A 40 6.12 9.12 -5.79
CA ILE A 40 5.57 9.31 -7.13
C ILE A 40 6.38 10.41 -7.85
N PRO A 41 6.98 10.11 -9.02
CA PRO A 41 7.71 11.08 -9.81
C PRO A 41 6.89 12.34 -10.05
N GLN A 42 7.53 13.50 -10.04
CA GLN A 42 6.83 14.79 -10.14
C GLN A 42 5.91 14.89 -11.37
N LYS A 43 6.30 14.24 -12.48
CA LYS A 43 5.53 14.16 -13.72
C LYS A 43 4.21 13.38 -13.58
N PHE A 44 4.10 12.48 -12.61
CA PHE A 44 2.94 11.60 -12.43
C PHE A 44 2.04 12.01 -11.26
N LYS A 45 2.43 12.99 -10.42
CA LYS A 45 1.69 13.36 -9.20
C LYS A 45 0.24 13.82 -9.42
N THR A 46 -0.10 14.29 -10.61
CA THR A 46 -1.47 14.71 -10.94
C THR A 46 -2.31 13.59 -11.54
N ILE A 47 -1.68 12.50 -11.99
CA ILE A 47 -2.33 11.39 -12.67
C ILE A 47 -2.23 10.08 -11.91
N ALA A 48 -1.48 10.02 -10.81
CA ALA A 48 -1.31 8.79 -10.04
C ALA A 48 -1.16 9.05 -8.53
N TYR A 49 -1.66 8.12 -7.71
CA TYR A 49 -1.51 8.14 -6.25
C TYR A 49 -1.57 6.73 -5.63
N TYR A 50 -0.83 6.51 -4.54
CA TYR A 50 -0.94 5.26 -3.78
C TYR A 50 -2.15 5.27 -2.87
N SER A 51 -2.78 4.11 -2.69
CA SER A 51 -3.87 3.95 -1.73
C SER A 51 -4.00 2.50 -1.27
N VAL A 52 -4.83 2.30 -0.25
CA VAL A 52 -5.27 0.97 0.18
C VAL A 52 -6.59 0.69 -0.52
N LYS A 53 -6.68 -0.42 -1.24
CA LYS A 53 -7.94 -0.89 -1.85
C LYS A 53 -8.41 -2.14 -1.14
N THR A 54 -9.72 -2.18 -0.85
CA THR A 54 -10.39 -3.38 -0.34
C THR A 54 -10.88 -4.23 -1.50
N PHE A 55 -10.68 -5.54 -1.39
CA PHE A 55 -11.14 -6.57 -2.30
C PHE A 55 -12.08 -7.50 -1.56
N GLN A 56 -13.24 -7.73 -2.16
CA GLN A 56 -14.27 -8.58 -1.58
C GLN A 56 -14.07 -10.01 -2.05
N HIS A 57 -14.11 -10.96 -1.12
CA HIS A 57 -14.03 -12.38 -1.40
C HIS A 57 -15.03 -13.15 -0.53
N ASP A 58 -15.43 -14.33 -0.99
CA ASP A 58 -16.42 -15.20 -0.30
C ASP A 58 -16.03 -15.60 1.13
N PHE A 59 -14.75 -15.43 1.51
CA PHE A 59 -14.21 -15.81 2.81
C PHE A 59 -13.84 -14.60 3.69
N GLY A 60 -14.18 -13.39 3.23
CA GLY A 60 -13.89 -12.13 3.91
C GLY A 60 -13.21 -11.12 2.99
N ASP A 61 -13.24 -9.86 3.40
CA ASP A 61 -12.57 -8.78 2.70
C ASP A 61 -11.08 -8.75 3.06
N TYR A 62 -10.23 -8.59 2.05
CA TYR A 62 -8.80 -8.33 2.21
C TYR A 62 -8.43 -6.97 1.62
N GLN A 63 -7.26 -6.46 1.99
CA GLN A 63 -6.78 -5.16 1.56
C GLN A 63 -5.37 -5.27 0.99
N GLU A 64 -5.11 -4.51 -0.07
CA GLU A 64 -3.80 -4.42 -0.70
C GLU A 64 -3.47 -2.97 -1.02
N ILE A 65 -2.17 -2.70 -1.18
CA ILE A 65 -1.70 -1.44 -1.73
C ILE A 65 -1.91 -1.47 -3.24
N VAL A 66 -2.43 -0.36 -3.75
CA VAL A 66 -2.62 -0.14 -5.18
C VAL A 66 -2.05 1.21 -5.60
N LEU A 67 -1.63 1.29 -6.86
CA LEU A 67 -1.40 2.55 -7.55
C LEU A 67 -2.65 2.88 -8.36
N TRP A 68 -3.38 3.92 -7.96
CA TRP A 68 -4.40 4.51 -8.82
C TRP A 68 -3.74 5.36 -9.88
N TYR A 69 -4.25 5.31 -11.11
CA TYR A 69 -3.76 6.15 -12.19
C TYR A 69 -4.83 6.49 -13.23
N ASP A 70 -4.61 7.55 -13.98
CA ASP A 70 -5.45 7.95 -15.09
C ASP A 70 -5.18 7.06 -16.32
N SER A 71 -5.82 5.89 -16.32
CA SER A 71 -5.79 4.91 -17.41
C SER A 71 -6.03 5.53 -18.77
N ASP A 72 -7.11 6.31 -18.89
CA ASP A 72 -7.57 6.85 -20.16
C ASP A 72 -6.54 7.83 -20.73
N TYR A 73 -5.89 8.61 -19.87
CA TYR A 73 -4.78 9.47 -20.27
C TYR A 73 -3.56 8.66 -20.69
N ILE A 74 -3.11 7.69 -19.90
CA ILE A 74 -1.93 6.88 -20.22
C ILE A 74 -2.14 6.11 -21.53
N ASP A 75 -3.29 5.47 -21.72
CA ASP A 75 -3.60 4.72 -22.95
C ASP A 75 -3.62 5.64 -24.17
N SER A 76 -4.11 6.88 -24.02
CA SER A 76 -4.08 7.86 -25.11
C SER A 76 -2.66 8.27 -25.56
N LEU A 77 -1.66 8.13 -24.70
CA LEU A 77 -0.27 8.44 -25.03
C LEU A 77 0.37 7.35 -25.91
N GLU A 78 -0.07 6.08 -25.76
CA GLU A 78 0.41 4.96 -26.59
C GLU A 78 -0.03 5.10 -28.05
N GLU A 79 -1.23 5.64 -28.26
CA GLU A 79 -1.80 5.85 -29.60
C GLU A 79 -1.34 7.16 -30.26
N SER A 80 -0.59 8.00 -29.54
CA SER A 80 -0.17 9.31 -30.02
C SER A 80 0.94 9.23 -31.07
N GLU A 81 0.83 10.00 -32.14
CA GLU A 81 1.90 10.17 -33.14
C GLU A 81 3.04 11.10 -32.65
N ILE A 82 2.91 11.68 -31.45
CA ILE A 82 3.90 12.57 -30.87
C ILE A 82 4.94 11.74 -30.10
N GLU A 83 6.22 11.82 -30.51
CA GLU A 83 7.31 11.06 -29.89
C GLU A 83 7.39 11.25 -28.37
N SER A 84 7.25 12.49 -27.89
CA SER A 84 7.33 12.78 -26.45
C SER A 84 6.21 12.16 -25.62
N ASP A 85 5.07 11.86 -26.24
CA ASP A 85 3.94 11.20 -25.57
C ASP A 85 4.28 9.72 -25.36
N ASN A 86 4.80 9.06 -26.40
CA ASN A 86 5.30 7.68 -26.32
C ASN A 86 6.44 7.54 -25.30
N GLU A 87 7.39 8.50 -25.26
CA GLU A 87 8.44 8.54 -24.24
C GLU A 87 7.85 8.67 -22.81
N PHE A 88 6.78 9.45 -22.64
CA PHE A 88 6.12 9.60 -21.34
C PHE A 88 5.38 8.32 -20.93
N PHE A 89 4.71 7.66 -21.88
CA PHE A 89 4.08 6.35 -21.70
C PHE A 89 5.10 5.30 -21.25
N ASP A 90 6.21 5.17 -21.97
CA ASP A 90 7.29 4.24 -21.64
C ASP A 90 7.89 4.52 -20.26
N LEU A 91 8.05 5.81 -19.93
CA LEU A 91 8.53 6.23 -18.62
C LEU A 91 7.57 5.81 -17.49
N PHE A 92 6.26 5.96 -17.69
CA PHE A 92 5.25 5.56 -16.71
C PHE A 92 5.33 4.06 -16.43
N TRP A 93 5.29 3.23 -17.48
CA TRP A 93 5.34 1.78 -17.32
C TRP A 93 6.69 1.25 -16.83
N THR A 94 7.79 1.90 -17.21
CA THR A 94 9.11 1.56 -16.68
C THR A 94 9.20 1.87 -15.18
N TRP A 95 8.69 3.02 -14.75
CA TRP A 95 8.60 3.34 -13.33
C TRP A 95 7.69 2.37 -12.58
N PHE A 96 6.51 2.05 -13.14
CA PHE A 96 5.59 1.09 -12.55
C PHE A 96 6.25 -0.28 -12.35
N ARG A 97 6.94 -0.81 -13.36
CA ARG A 97 7.64 -2.11 -13.26
C ARG A 97 8.68 -2.15 -12.13
N VAL A 98 9.35 -1.02 -11.85
CA VAL A 98 10.28 -0.94 -10.72
C VAL A 98 9.55 -1.12 -9.39
N ILE A 99 8.43 -0.40 -9.19
CA ILE A 99 7.70 -0.46 -7.92
C ILE A 99 6.90 -1.76 -7.75
N GLU A 100 6.42 -2.36 -8.85
CA GLU A 100 5.76 -3.67 -8.87
C GLU A 100 6.73 -4.80 -8.50
N SER A 101 8.01 -4.67 -8.84
CA SER A 101 9.04 -5.68 -8.56
C SER A 101 9.49 -5.74 -7.10
N VAL A 102 8.95 -4.89 -6.23
CA VAL A 102 9.37 -4.78 -4.84
C VAL A 102 8.89 -5.99 -4.04
N ASP A 103 9.82 -6.61 -3.31
CA ASP A 103 9.51 -7.69 -2.37
C ASP A 103 8.85 -7.15 -1.09
N LEU A 104 7.51 -7.10 -1.10
CA LEU A 104 6.70 -6.70 0.05
C LEU A 104 6.73 -7.71 1.19
N GLU A 105 7.16 -8.94 0.96
CA GLU A 105 7.24 -10.01 1.96
C GLU A 105 8.62 -10.10 2.62
N SER A 106 9.56 -9.23 2.23
CA SER A 106 10.91 -9.20 2.78
C SER A 106 10.94 -9.17 4.32
N ASP A 107 11.94 -9.82 4.91
CA ASP A 107 12.10 -9.91 6.37
C ASP A 107 12.10 -8.53 7.04
N GLN A 108 12.69 -7.52 6.38
CA GLN A 108 12.75 -6.16 6.90
C GLN A 108 11.34 -5.57 7.07
N LEU A 109 10.51 -5.61 6.02
CA LEU A 109 9.15 -5.08 6.06
C LEU A 109 8.29 -5.87 7.04
N THR A 110 8.38 -7.20 6.97
CA THR A 110 7.68 -8.10 7.88
C THR A 110 8.00 -7.79 9.35
N ASN A 111 9.27 -7.55 9.68
CA ASN A 111 9.70 -7.19 11.04
C ASN A 111 9.20 -5.80 11.45
N GLN A 112 9.25 -4.82 10.54
CA GLN A 112 8.72 -3.48 10.81
C GLN A 112 7.20 -3.50 11.11
N ILE A 113 6.44 -4.30 10.37
CA ILE A 113 5.01 -4.51 10.60
C ILE A 113 4.77 -5.15 11.98
N LYS A 114 5.49 -6.24 12.29
CA LYS A 114 5.42 -6.94 13.58
C LYS A 114 5.71 -5.98 14.74
N GLU A 115 6.82 -5.25 14.68
CA GLU A 115 7.20 -4.30 15.73
C GLU A 115 6.14 -3.22 15.95
N THR A 116 5.61 -2.66 14.86
CA THR A 116 4.54 -1.64 14.92
C THR A 116 3.28 -2.22 15.55
N TYR A 117 2.92 -3.45 15.19
CA TYR A 117 1.80 -4.16 15.80
C TYR A 117 1.99 -4.38 17.30
N PHE A 118 3.12 -4.96 17.74
CA PHE A 118 3.35 -5.25 19.15
C PHE A 118 3.40 -3.99 20.01
N LYS A 119 4.03 -2.91 19.53
CA LYS A 119 4.00 -1.59 20.19
C LYS A 119 2.56 -1.07 20.37
N SER A 120 1.69 -1.25 19.38
CA SER A 120 0.28 -0.85 19.46
C SER A 120 -0.54 -1.67 20.46
N VAL A 121 -0.16 -2.92 20.69
CA VAL A 121 -0.83 -3.81 21.66
C VAL A 121 -0.39 -3.48 23.07
N ASP A 122 0.91 -3.26 23.28
CA ASP A 122 1.44 -2.89 24.60
C ASP A 122 0.93 -1.52 25.06
N ALA A 123 0.83 -0.54 24.15
CA ALA A 123 0.20 0.74 24.44
C ALA A 123 -1.26 0.58 24.92
N SER A 124 -2.06 -0.27 24.25
CA SER A 124 -3.44 -0.54 24.67
C SER A 124 -3.54 -1.23 26.03
N LYS A 125 -2.57 -2.08 26.40
CA LYS A 125 -2.51 -2.66 27.75
C LYS A 125 -2.13 -1.63 28.81
N GLY A 126 -1.29 -0.65 28.46
CA GLY A 126 -0.93 0.48 29.32
C GLY A 126 -2.11 1.41 29.61
N GLU A 127 -2.96 1.68 28.62
CA GLU A 127 -4.18 2.50 28.79
C GLU A 127 -5.24 1.82 29.68
N HIS A 128 -5.33 0.48 29.68
CA HIS A 128 -6.22 -0.23 30.60
C HIS A 128 -5.76 -0.17 32.08
N LEU A 129 -4.49 0.14 32.35
CA LEU A 129 -3.95 0.25 33.70
C LEU A 129 -4.14 1.66 34.29
N SER A 130 -4.41 2.68 33.49
CA SER A 130 -4.54 4.07 33.94
C SER A 130 -5.95 4.49 34.38
N VAL A 131 -6.94 3.59 34.31
CA VAL A 131 -8.35 3.92 34.66
C VAL A 131 -8.77 3.45 36.06
N SER A 132 -7.92 2.74 36.82
CA SER A 132 -8.30 2.18 38.13
C SER A 132 -7.83 2.98 39.37
N ILE A 133 -7.49 4.26 39.23
CA ILE A 133 -7.17 5.11 40.39
C ILE A 133 -8.08 6.35 40.40
N ALA A 134 -9.26 6.20 40.99
CA ALA A 134 -10.07 7.28 41.57
C ALA A 134 -10.98 6.61 42.63
N SER A 135 -10.56 6.65 43.90
CA SER A 135 -11.03 7.54 44.99
C SER A 135 -12.38 7.13 45.57
#